data_AF-A0A6C0DNH5-F1
#
_entry.id   AF-A0A6C0DNH5-F1
#
_cell.length_a   1.000
_cell.length_b   1.000
_cell.length_c   1.000
_cell.angle_alpha   90.00
_cell.angle_beta   90.00
_cell.angle_gamma   90.00
#
_symmetry.space_group_name_H-M   'P 1'
#
loop_
_entity.id
_entity.type
_entity.pdbx_description
1 polymer ?
#
loop_
_entity_poly.entity_id
_entity_poly.type
_entity_poly.pdbx_seq_one_letter_code
_entity_poly.pdbx_strand_id
1 'polypeptide(L)'
;MPNLKRKLTQADCNLWYKNKNINPITNRKINTESNIYKLLKINCEKSSNIVKNVNEFCEFNYKDESDDKKYRKLYEYVKIFCDKFYASLRPQKTINTNLTNYKIIIDYLKKIKLNNNECLTLYKSSNKYLLSDNILLYKKIGSNSRFGVVFKSMNINTEYDNIPKFVVKIQFLTKEYKTELLFFKLISDYAVKYNIPNLPVLYKSINCDKIIREPAYPEVIYKSNRKFKKYSMILYELASGDLKSYLTMDNITEQKWKNIYEQIFMSILILHSMNIIHNDTHYGNFLYTKIKPGGCFHYKINGDDYYIENIGYRWIIWDFGNARPLSKLVNGLFINDYMLINLFMRKRNLTMEKLPEFKNHNLYGNGRYAGYLNKDVIIPKSIEKLQEKLWKHLGELTNNYYISIIHNKKLTEYKWFKYLIENNMLYSRVPIGSIISSVKINIS
;
A
#
# COMPACT_ATOMS: atom_id res chain seq x y z
N MET A 1 25.52 -37.98 -2.30
CA MET A 1 24.59 -37.56 -1.22
C MET A 1 23.22 -38.18 -1.50
N PRO A 2 22.49 -38.71 -0.51
CA PRO A 2 21.13 -39.18 -0.75
C PRO A 2 20.26 -37.97 -1.11
N ASN A 3 19.87 -37.87 -2.38
CA ASN A 3 19.02 -36.80 -2.87
C ASN A 3 17.58 -37.06 -2.45
N LEU A 4 16.92 -36.03 -1.91
CA LEU A 4 15.47 -36.05 -1.74
C LEU A 4 14.83 -36.22 -3.14
N LYS A 5 13.93 -37.19 -3.29
CA LYS A 5 13.25 -37.49 -4.58
C LYS A 5 12.54 -36.27 -5.19
N ARG A 6 12.21 -35.26 -4.39
CA ARG A 6 11.73 -33.94 -4.83
C ARG A 6 12.15 -32.85 -3.85
N LYS A 7 12.16 -31.61 -4.32
CA LYS A 7 12.41 -30.41 -3.50
C LYS A 7 11.35 -30.31 -2.39
N LEU A 8 11.80 -30.07 -1.16
CA LEU A 8 10.92 -29.90 0.00
C LEU A 8 10.07 -28.64 -0.14
N THR A 9 8.78 -28.76 0.16
CA THR A 9 7.83 -27.65 0.26
C THR A 9 7.63 -27.24 1.73
N GLN A 10 7.00 -26.08 1.95
CA GLN A 10 6.66 -25.65 3.32
C GLN A 10 5.68 -26.61 4.01
N ALA A 11 4.77 -27.23 3.25
CA ALA A 11 3.85 -28.23 3.79
C ALA A 11 4.60 -29.47 4.30
N ASP A 12 5.63 -29.92 3.58
CA ASP A 12 6.48 -31.04 4.00
C ASP A 12 7.21 -30.70 5.30
N CYS A 13 7.75 -29.48 5.43
CA CYS A 13 8.39 -29.05 6.67
C CYS A 13 7.40 -28.95 7.84
N ASN A 14 6.17 -28.49 7.61
CA ASN A 14 5.13 -28.43 8.64
C ASN A 14 4.75 -29.84 9.13
N LEU A 15 4.68 -30.82 8.24
CA LEU A 15 4.45 -32.22 8.59
C LEU A 15 5.62 -32.81 9.40
N TRP A 16 6.86 -32.50 8.99
CA TRP A 16 8.05 -32.93 9.72
C TRP A 16 8.16 -32.31 11.12
N TYR A 17 7.77 -31.04 11.31
CA TYR A 17 7.75 -30.41 12.63
C TYR A 17 6.73 -31.03 13.59
N LYS A 18 5.62 -31.57 13.07
CA LYS A 18 4.62 -32.29 13.89
C LYS A 18 5.18 -33.61 14.42
N ASN A 19 6.06 -34.27 13.67
CA ASN A 19 6.77 -35.46 14.13
C ASN A 19 8.12 -35.61 13.42
N LYS A 20 9.20 -35.20 14.10
CA LYS A 20 10.54 -35.16 13.50
C LYS A 20 11.11 -36.54 13.17
N ASN A 21 10.51 -37.61 13.70
CA ASN A 21 10.92 -38.99 13.48
C ASN A 21 10.20 -39.63 12.28
N ILE A 22 9.46 -38.86 11.48
CA ILE A 22 8.79 -39.33 10.26
C ILE A 22 9.21 -38.45 9.08
N ASN A 23 9.66 -39.08 7.98
CA ASN A 23 9.94 -38.37 6.73
C ASN A 23 8.61 -37.90 6.12
N PRO A 24 8.39 -36.58 5.92
CA PRO A 24 7.12 -36.04 5.45
C PRO A 24 6.79 -36.40 3.99
N ILE A 25 7.79 -36.80 3.20
CA ILE A 25 7.60 -37.15 1.79
C ILE A 25 7.20 -38.62 1.65
N THR A 26 7.79 -39.49 2.47
CA THR A 26 7.62 -40.95 2.33
C THR A 26 6.80 -41.58 3.44
N ASN A 27 6.44 -40.81 4.47
CA ASN A 27 5.77 -41.23 5.70
C ASN A 27 6.48 -42.38 6.45
N ARG A 28 7.79 -42.56 6.22
CA ARG A 28 8.60 -43.61 6.86
C ARG A 28 9.26 -43.08 8.12
N LYS A 29 9.43 -43.94 9.13
CA LYS A 29 10.21 -43.60 10.32
C LYS A 29 11.67 -43.29 9.94
N ILE A 30 12.23 -42.25 10.54
CA ILE A 30 13.61 -41.82 10.37
C ILE A 30 14.27 -41.62 11.73
N ASN A 31 15.55 -42.01 11.82
CA ASN A 31 16.39 -41.78 12.99
C ASN A 31 16.95 -40.34 12.95
N THR A 32 17.09 -39.70 14.12
CA THR A 32 17.68 -38.37 14.31
C THR A 32 19.12 -38.26 13.80
N GLU A 33 19.86 -39.36 13.74
CA GLU A 33 21.23 -39.40 13.22
C GLU A 33 21.31 -39.60 11.69
N SER A 34 20.19 -39.96 11.07
CA SER A 34 20.15 -40.29 9.64
C SER A 34 20.46 -39.08 8.75
N ASN A 35 21.05 -39.34 7.59
CA ASN A 35 21.32 -38.29 6.60
C ASN A 35 20.04 -37.58 6.14
N ILE A 36 18.92 -38.30 6.08
CA ILE A 36 17.61 -37.73 5.74
C ILE A 36 17.13 -36.76 6.82
N TYR A 37 17.29 -37.11 8.11
CA TYR A 37 16.94 -36.22 9.21
C TYR A 37 17.80 -34.96 9.20
N LYS A 38 19.11 -35.09 9.01
CA LYS A 38 20.03 -33.94 8.89
C LYS A 38 19.66 -33.03 7.71
N LEU A 39 19.28 -33.59 6.57
CA LEU A 39 18.81 -32.84 5.40
C LEU A 39 17.48 -32.12 5.65
N LEU A 40 16.50 -32.79 6.27
CA LEU A 40 15.22 -32.18 6.66
C LEU A 40 15.46 -31.05 7.64
N LYS A 41 16.32 -31.26 8.64
CA LYS A 41 16.73 -30.24 9.61
C LYS A 41 17.30 -29.00 8.92
N ILE A 42 18.33 -29.14 8.08
CA ILE A 42 18.96 -27.99 7.40
C ILE A 42 17.95 -27.25 6.50
N ASN A 43 17.15 -27.96 5.71
CA ASN A 43 16.24 -27.33 4.75
C ASN A 43 15.01 -26.69 5.43
N CYS A 44 14.46 -27.35 6.45
CA CYS A 44 13.32 -26.82 7.19
C CYS A 44 13.73 -25.74 8.21
N GLU A 45 14.97 -25.73 8.72
CA GLU A 45 15.50 -24.66 9.58
C GLU A 45 15.91 -23.41 8.77
N LYS A 46 16.46 -23.58 7.56
CA LYS A 46 16.62 -22.44 6.62
C LYS A 46 15.28 -21.80 6.27
N SER A 47 14.23 -22.61 6.14
CA SER A 47 12.86 -22.13 5.95
C SER A 47 12.30 -21.49 7.24
N SER A 48 12.73 -21.95 8.43
CA SER A 48 12.33 -21.36 9.71
C SER A 48 13.01 -20.03 10.01
N ASN A 49 14.15 -19.68 9.43
CA ASN A 49 14.71 -18.33 9.58
C ASN A 49 13.88 -17.26 8.85
N ILE A 50 13.18 -17.63 7.79
CA ILE A 50 12.18 -16.78 7.14
C ILE A 50 10.93 -16.68 8.02
N VAL A 51 10.58 -17.74 8.75
CA VAL A 51 9.44 -17.77 9.71
C VAL A 51 9.79 -17.11 11.05
N LYS A 52 11.04 -17.13 11.51
CA LYS A 52 11.50 -16.45 12.74
C LYS A 52 11.38 -14.94 12.59
N ASN A 53 11.73 -14.39 11.43
CA ASN A 53 11.47 -12.99 11.10
C ASN A 53 9.97 -12.66 10.96
N VAL A 54 9.09 -13.66 10.85
CA VAL A 54 7.62 -13.49 10.83
C VAL A 54 7.02 -13.69 12.23
N ASN A 55 7.63 -14.49 13.09
CA ASN A 55 7.21 -14.65 14.49
C ASN A 55 7.66 -13.46 15.36
N GLU A 56 8.87 -12.92 15.14
CA GLU A 56 9.28 -11.63 15.73
C GLU A 56 8.39 -10.46 15.26
N PHE A 57 7.73 -10.61 14.11
CA PHE A 57 6.80 -9.63 13.55
C PHE A 57 5.41 -9.65 14.22
N CYS A 58 4.92 -10.84 14.61
CA CYS A 58 3.65 -11.01 15.33
C CYS A 58 3.78 -10.94 16.86
N GLU A 59 5.01 -11.01 17.38
CA GLU A 59 5.38 -10.84 18.80
C GLU A 59 6.00 -9.47 19.09
N PHE A 60 5.68 -8.43 18.30
CA PHE A 60 5.96 -7.08 18.76
C PHE A 60 5.10 -6.83 20.00
N ASN A 61 5.73 -6.94 21.17
CA ASN A 61 5.20 -6.54 22.46
C ASN A 61 4.94 -5.03 22.41
N TYR A 62 3.79 -4.65 21.86
CA TYR A 62 3.20 -3.37 22.13
C TYR A 62 2.74 -3.40 23.59
N LYS A 63 3.65 -3.00 24.49
CA LYS A 63 3.25 -2.48 25.80
C LYS A 63 2.46 -1.19 25.50
N ASP A 64 1.15 -1.31 25.36
CA ASP A 64 0.28 -0.15 25.15
C ASP A 64 0.11 0.59 26.49
N GLU A 65 0.38 1.89 26.49
CA GLU A 65 -0.13 2.84 27.49
C GLU A 65 -1.55 3.33 27.14
N SER A 66 -2.21 2.74 26.13
CA SER A 66 -3.57 3.12 25.72
C SER A 66 -4.59 2.00 25.94
N ASP A 67 -5.42 2.19 26.98
CA ASP A 67 -6.49 1.27 27.44
C ASP A 67 -7.67 1.06 26.45
N ASP A 68 -7.53 1.40 25.17
CA ASP A 68 -8.67 1.36 24.25
C ASP A 68 -8.90 -0.07 23.69
N LYS A 69 -9.82 -0.77 24.37
CA LYS A 69 -10.38 -2.10 24.08
C LYS A 69 -10.75 -2.33 22.60
N LYS A 70 -11.03 -1.26 21.83
CA LYS A 70 -11.34 -1.36 20.39
C LYS A 70 -10.12 -1.74 19.54
N TYR A 71 -8.92 -1.27 19.90
CA TYR A 71 -7.69 -1.52 19.14
C TYR A 71 -7.08 -2.90 19.42
N ARG A 72 -7.27 -3.42 20.63
CA ARG A 72 -6.88 -4.79 21.00
C ARG A 72 -7.58 -5.84 20.13
N LYS A 73 -8.90 -5.71 19.94
CA LYS A 73 -9.68 -6.59 19.05
C LYS A 73 -9.28 -6.45 17.58
N LEU A 74 -8.88 -5.26 17.13
CA LEU A 74 -8.38 -5.03 15.78
C LEU A 74 -7.06 -5.77 15.55
N TYR A 75 -6.15 -5.73 16.53
CA TYR A 75 -4.88 -6.43 16.49
C TYR A 75 -5.03 -7.96 16.50
N GLU A 76 -5.88 -8.49 17.40
CA GLU A 76 -6.21 -9.92 17.42
C GLU A 76 -6.78 -10.40 16.08
N TYR A 77 -7.59 -9.57 15.42
CA TYR A 77 -8.14 -9.87 14.11
C TYR A 77 -7.05 -9.90 13.01
N VAL A 78 -6.14 -8.93 13.00
CA VAL A 78 -5.00 -8.88 12.07
C VAL A 78 -4.08 -10.09 12.30
N LYS A 79 -3.87 -10.50 13.55
CA LYS A 79 -3.07 -11.66 13.92
C LYS A 79 -3.70 -12.98 13.42
N ILE A 80 -5.01 -13.18 13.62
CA ILE A 80 -5.74 -14.34 13.11
C ILE A 80 -5.76 -14.37 11.57
N PHE A 81 -5.81 -13.21 10.93
CA PHE A 81 -5.82 -13.09 9.48
C PHE A 81 -4.46 -13.41 8.84
N CYS A 82 -3.37 -12.99 9.50
CA CYS A 82 -2.00 -13.35 9.13
C CYS A 82 -1.84 -14.87 8.98
N ASP A 83 -2.39 -15.67 9.90
CA ASP A 83 -2.20 -17.12 9.89
C ASP A 83 -2.95 -17.85 8.75
N LYS A 84 -4.03 -17.29 8.19
CA LYS A 84 -4.89 -17.97 7.20
C LYS A 84 -4.63 -17.58 5.75
N PHE A 85 -4.11 -16.38 5.46
CA PHE A 85 -4.04 -15.85 4.09
C PHE A 85 -2.63 -15.90 3.45
N TYR A 86 -1.56 -16.02 4.25
CA TYR A 86 -0.18 -16.04 3.73
C TYR A 86 0.22 -17.26 2.88
N ALA A 87 -0.69 -18.23 2.68
CA ALA A 87 -0.44 -19.38 1.83
C ALA A 87 -0.64 -19.10 0.32
N SER A 88 -1.38 -18.06 -0.09
CA SER A 88 -1.84 -17.90 -1.48
C SER A 88 -1.12 -16.83 -2.32
N LEU A 89 -0.27 -15.99 -1.73
CA LEU A 89 0.36 -14.87 -2.45
C LEU A 89 1.90 -14.95 -2.38
N ARG A 90 2.52 -15.31 -3.51
CA ARG A 90 3.97 -15.31 -3.71
C ARG A 90 4.32 -14.64 -5.04
N PRO A 91 4.90 -13.45 -5.03
CA PRO A 91 5.56 -12.89 -6.21
C PRO A 91 7.04 -13.25 -6.22
N GLN A 92 7.58 -13.53 -7.41
CA GLN A 92 9.02 -13.61 -7.67
C GLN A 92 9.48 -12.37 -8.43
N LYS A 93 10.64 -11.86 -8.02
CA LYS A 93 11.63 -11.07 -8.78
C LYS A 93 11.08 -10.00 -9.76
N THR A 94 10.23 -9.10 -9.29
CA THR A 94 10.05 -7.77 -9.93
C THR A 94 11.28 -6.90 -9.62
N ILE A 95 11.92 -6.32 -10.64
CA ILE A 95 12.97 -5.31 -10.44
C ILE A 95 12.31 -4.10 -9.77
N ASN A 96 12.50 -3.95 -8.45
CA ASN A 96 11.87 -2.87 -7.70
C ASN A 96 12.93 -1.98 -7.06
N THR A 97 13.15 -0.83 -7.67
CA THR A 97 14.01 0.24 -7.17
C THR A 97 13.59 0.72 -5.77
N ASN A 98 12.33 0.53 -5.37
CA ASN A 98 11.86 0.88 -4.02
C ASN A 98 12.41 0.01 -2.90
N LEU A 99 12.51 -1.30 -3.10
CA LEU A 99 13.12 -2.16 -2.07
C LEU A 99 14.60 -1.82 -1.89
N THR A 100 15.24 -1.35 -2.96
CA THR A 100 16.62 -0.88 -2.92
C THR A 100 16.70 0.40 -2.07
N ASN A 101 15.88 1.41 -2.37
CA ASN A 101 15.82 2.64 -1.56
C ASN A 101 15.43 2.36 -0.11
N TYR A 102 14.48 1.46 0.13
CA TYR A 102 14.07 1.04 1.46
C TYR A 102 15.25 0.48 2.26
N LYS A 103 15.98 -0.49 1.72
CA LYS A 103 17.16 -1.06 2.39
C LYS A 103 18.21 0.01 2.67
N ILE A 104 18.54 0.83 1.67
CA ILE A 104 19.53 1.92 1.81
C ILE A 104 19.13 2.88 2.94
N ILE A 105 17.87 3.32 2.96
CA ILE A 105 17.39 4.26 3.97
C ILE A 105 17.33 3.60 5.35
N ILE A 106 16.80 2.39 5.48
CA ILE A 106 16.74 1.67 6.77
C ILE A 106 18.16 1.48 7.35
N ASP A 107 19.11 1.06 6.54
CA ASP A 107 20.50 0.88 6.98
C ASP A 107 21.15 2.23 7.34
N TYR A 108 20.88 3.29 6.58
CA TYR A 108 21.28 4.65 6.93
C TYR A 108 20.73 5.10 8.29
N LEU A 109 19.41 4.96 8.51
CA LEU A 109 18.77 5.36 9.77
C LEU A 109 19.33 4.59 10.98
N LYS A 110 19.76 3.34 10.78
CA LYS A 110 20.48 2.56 11.80
C LYS A 110 21.90 3.08 12.03
N LYS A 111 22.65 3.40 10.96
CA LYS A 111 24.03 3.91 11.04
C LYS A 111 24.11 5.22 11.81
N ILE A 112 23.21 6.16 11.53
CA ILE A 112 23.14 7.44 12.26
C ILE A 112 22.49 7.31 13.65
N LYS A 113 22.13 6.09 14.07
CA LYS A 113 21.51 5.79 15.37
C LYS A 113 20.28 6.67 15.65
N LEU A 114 19.44 6.91 14.64
CA LEU A 114 18.26 7.76 14.81
C LEU A 114 17.33 7.16 15.86
N ASN A 115 17.10 7.85 16.98
CA ASN A 115 16.33 7.30 18.09
C ASN A 115 14.83 7.25 17.77
N ASN A 116 14.08 6.51 18.60
CA ASN A 116 12.61 6.49 18.53
C ASN A 116 11.98 7.68 19.27
N ASN A 117 12.78 8.45 20.02
CA ASN A 117 12.40 9.70 20.65
C ASN A 117 13.37 10.79 20.22
N GLU A 118 12.96 11.62 19.27
CA GLU A 118 13.73 12.77 18.77
C GLU A 118 12.77 13.94 18.62
N CYS A 119 13.25 15.15 18.87
CA CYS A 119 12.46 16.36 18.75
C CYS A 119 13.09 17.31 17.74
N LEU A 120 12.25 18.00 16.97
CA LEU A 120 12.71 19.00 16.02
C LEU A 120 13.51 20.10 16.72
N THR A 121 14.60 20.51 16.09
CA THR A 121 15.33 21.72 16.44
C THR A 121 15.38 22.67 15.25
N LEU A 122 15.56 23.97 15.51
CA LEU A 122 15.57 25.00 14.47
C LEU A 122 16.88 24.94 13.66
N TYR A 123 16.81 25.16 12.35
CA TYR A 123 17.99 25.22 11.49
C TYR A 123 18.12 26.56 10.75
N LYS A 124 19.01 27.44 11.22
CA LYS A 124 19.49 28.70 10.59
C LYS A 124 18.42 29.75 10.16
N SER A 125 17.15 29.37 9.95
CA SER A 125 16.05 30.21 9.49
C SER A 125 14.69 29.67 9.97
N SER A 126 13.65 30.50 9.94
CA SER A 126 12.27 30.00 10.07
C SER A 126 11.94 29.02 8.93
N ASN A 127 11.13 28.00 9.21
CA ASN A 127 10.70 26.96 8.26
C ASN A 127 11.71 25.88 7.86
N LYS A 128 12.86 25.78 8.54
CA LYS A 128 13.79 24.65 8.39
C LYS A 128 14.08 24.03 9.75
N TYR A 129 14.12 22.70 9.79
CA TYR A 129 14.18 21.96 11.04
C TYR A 129 15.14 20.78 10.94
N LEU A 130 15.95 20.55 11.97
CA LEU A 130 16.69 19.30 12.09
C LEU A 130 15.80 18.26 12.76
N LEU A 131 15.73 17.08 12.15
CA LEU A 131 15.19 15.87 12.77
C LEU A 131 16.26 15.17 13.62
N SER A 132 17.52 15.30 13.22
CA SER A 132 18.74 14.86 13.92
C SER A 132 19.91 15.66 13.38
N ASP A 133 21.11 15.44 13.93
CA ASP A 133 22.35 16.07 13.46
C ASP A 133 22.65 15.81 11.97
N ASN A 134 22.02 14.80 11.37
CA ASN A 134 22.26 14.43 9.96
C ASN A 134 21.08 14.76 9.03
N ILE A 135 19.87 14.99 9.55
CA ILE A 135 18.65 15.07 8.72
C ILE A 135 18.01 16.45 8.82
N LEU A 136 17.98 17.17 7.70
CA LEU A 136 17.33 18.47 7.56
C LEU A 136 15.98 18.34 6.85
N LEU A 137 14.95 18.92 7.47
CA LEU A 137 13.63 19.15 6.89
C LEU A 137 13.60 20.56 6.29
N TYR A 138 13.65 20.65 4.97
CA TYR A 138 13.99 21.90 4.29
C TYR A 138 12.86 22.55 3.50
N LYS A 139 11.80 21.79 3.17
CA LYS A 139 10.68 22.29 2.36
C LYS A 139 9.38 21.59 2.75
N LYS A 140 8.40 22.37 3.21
CA LYS A 140 7.01 21.91 3.36
C LYS A 140 6.42 21.55 2.00
N ILE A 141 5.71 20.43 1.93
CA ILE A 141 4.99 19.95 0.75
C ILE A 141 3.60 19.44 1.14
N GLY A 142 2.77 19.18 0.14
CA GLY A 142 1.38 18.78 0.32
C GLY A 142 0.46 19.96 0.64
N SER A 143 -0.84 19.68 0.66
CA SER A 143 -1.86 20.65 1.03
C SER A 143 -1.83 20.92 2.54
N ASN A 144 -2.39 22.07 2.94
CA ASN A 144 -2.64 22.34 4.36
C ASN A 144 -3.65 21.33 4.89
N SER A 145 -3.20 20.37 5.69
CA SER A 145 -4.04 19.37 6.34
C SER A 145 -4.27 19.73 7.80
N ARG A 146 -5.47 19.42 8.31
CA ARG A 146 -5.78 19.50 9.76
C ARG A 146 -5.03 18.44 10.57
N PHE A 147 -4.58 17.37 9.92
CA PHE A 147 -4.05 16.18 10.58
C PHE A 147 -2.52 16.16 10.64
N GLY A 148 -1.82 17.00 9.87
CA GLY A 148 -0.36 17.04 9.90
C GLY A 148 0.24 17.91 8.81
N VAL A 149 1.57 17.93 8.77
CA VAL A 149 2.36 18.63 7.77
C VAL A 149 3.47 17.74 7.26
N VAL A 150 3.76 17.79 5.96
CA VAL A 150 4.80 16.96 5.33
C VAL A 150 5.97 17.83 4.90
N PHE A 151 7.19 17.38 5.17
CA PHE A 151 8.43 18.02 4.76
C PHE A 151 9.27 17.10 3.88
N LYS A 152 9.92 17.65 2.86
CA LYS A 152 11.05 16.98 2.21
C LYS A 152 12.26 16.98 3.14
N SER A 153 12.96 15.86 3.18
CA SER A 153 14.23 15.71 3.91
C SER A 153 15.43 15.71 2.98
N MET A 154 16.58 16.10 3.51
CA MET A 154 17.89 15.87 2.90
C MET A 154 18.91 15.53 3.99
N ASN A 155 20.01 14.89 3.59
CA ASN A 155 21.17 14.79 4.45
C ASN A 155 21.92 16.11 4.49
N ILE A 156 22.49 16.46 5.64
CA ILE A 156 23.43 17.58 5.78
C ILE A 156 24.86 17.12 6.06
N ASN A 157 25.04 15.83 6.37
CA ASN A 157 26.35 15.21 6.44
C ASN A 157 26.72 14.67 5.06
N THR A 158 27.80 15.20 4.49
CA THR A 158 28.27 14.91 3.14
C THR A 158 28.68 13.45 2.94
N GLU A 159 28.99 12.72 4.01
CA GLU A 159 29.23 11.26 3.97
C GLU A 159 28.02 10.50 3.40
N TYR A 160 26.83 11.07 3.55
CA TYR A 160 25.56 10.43 3.23
C TYR A 160 24.79 11.15 2.10
N ASP A 161 25.48 11.91 1.24
CA ASP A 161 24.87 12.62 0.11
C ASP A 161 24.17 11.69 -0.90
N ASN A 162 24.61 10.44 -0.97
CA ASN A 162 24.04 9.41 -1.85
C ASN A 162 22.77 8.77 -1.29
N ILE A 163 22.36 9.09 -0.06
CA ILE A 163 21.15 8.52 0.54
C ILE A 163 19.92 9.10 -0.17
N PRO A 164 18.99 8.26 -0.67
CA PRO A 164 17.78 8.74 -1.32
C PRO A 164 16.96 9.65 -0.41
N LYS A 165 16.41 10.72 -0.98
CA LYS A 165 15.52 11.65 -0.27
C LYS A 165 14.24 10.94 0.14
N PHE A 166 13.72 11.32 1.30
CA PHE A 166 12.46 10.83 1.84
C PHE A 166 11.61 12.02 2.32
N VAL A 167 10.43 11.74 2.85
CA VAL A 167 9.56 12.77 3.45
C VAL A 167 9.31 12.46 4.92
N VAL A 168 9.06 13.52 5.69
CA VAL A 168 8.71 13.42 7.10
C VAL A 168 7.36 14.08 7.31
N LYS A 169 6.36 13.29 7.71
CA LYS A 169 5.05 13.79 8.14
C LYS A 169 5.07 14.02 9.64
N ILE A 170 4.82 15.25 10.06
CA ILE A 170 4.69 15.66 11.46
C ILE A 170 3.21 15.72 11.80
N GLN A 171 2.78 15.00 12.84
CA GLN A 171 1.39 14.99 13.30
C GLN A 171 1.25 14.69 14.79
N PHE A 172 0.12 15.05 15.40
CA PHE A 172 -0.15 14.72 16.80
C PHE A 172 -0.65 13.29 16.96
N LEU A 173 -0.49 12.74 18.16
CA LEU A 173 -0.97 11.39 18.53
C LEU A 173 -2.50 11.39 18.70
N THR A 174 -3.23 11.56 17.60
CA THR A 174 -4.69 11.45 17.56
C THR A 174 -5.14 10.03 17.26
N LYS A 175 -6.46 9.81 17.27
CA LYS A 175 -7.08 8.54 16.89
C LYS A 175 -6.81 8.19 15.42
N GLU A 176 -6.87 9.21 14.57
CA GLU A 176 -6.59 9.14 13.13
C GLU A 176 -5.13 8.77 12.91
N TYR A 177 -4.18 9.37 13.65
CA TYR A 177 -2.77 8.97 13.63
C TYR A 177 -2.59 7.47 13.97
N LYS A 178 -3.21 6.99 15.05
CA LYS A 178 -3.09 5.58 15.46
C LYS A 178 -3.60 4.65 14.38
N THR A 179 -4.71 5.03 13.74
CA THR A 179 -5.31 4.26 12.64
C THR A 179 -4.42 4.27 11.41
N GLU A 180 -3.97 5.44 10.97
CA GLU A 180 -3.07 5.62 9.83
C GLU A 180 -1.79 4.81 10.04
N LEU A 181 -1.08 5.00 11.16
CA LEU A 181 0.18 4.32 11.42
C LEU A 181 0.03 2.81 11.50
N LEU A 182 -1.05 2.30 12.09
CA LEU A 182 -1.32 0.87 12.19
C LEU A 182 -1.47 0.24 10.80
N PHE A 183 -2.35 0.78 9.97
CA PHE A 183 -2.59 0.25 8.63
C PHE A 183 -1.38 0.46 7.72
N PHE A 184 -0.75 1.64 7.77
CA PHE A 184 0.42 1.93 6.96
C PHE A 184 1.56 0.97 7.28
N LYS A 185 1.84 0.69 8.56
CA LYS A 185 2.86 -0.28 8.95
C LYS A 185 2.56 -1.66 8.35
N LEU A 186 1.35 -2.18 8.59
CA LEU A 186 0.92 -3.48 8.04
C LEU A 186 1.07 -3.56 6.52
N ILE A 187 0.64 -2.52 5.81
CA ILE A 187 0.69 -2.43 4.34
C ILE A 187 2.14 -2.32 3.86
N SER A 188 2.96 -1.51 4.50
CA SER A 188 4.39 -1.35 4.18
C SER A 188 5.16 -2.65 4.37
N ASP A 189 4.91 -3.36 5.47
CA ASP A 189 5.57 -4.64 5.73
C ASP A 189 5.18 -5.68 4.68
N TYR A 190 3.91 -5.68 4.26
CA TYR A 190 3.44 -6.49 3.15
C TYR A 190 4.10 -6.09 1.82
N ALA A 191 4.20 -4.79 1.54
CA ALA A 191 4.86 -4.25 0.35
C ALA A 191 6.32 -4.67 0.26
N VAL A 192 7.05 -4.59 1.38
CA VAL A 192 8.47 -4.96 1.45
C VAL A 192 8.65 -6.47 1.32
N LYS A 193 7.90 -7.25 2.09
CA LYS A 193 8.01 -8.72 2.14
C LYS A 193 7.69 -9.37 0.79
N TYR A 194 6.66 -8.86 0.11
CA TYR A 194 6.19 -9.40 -1.16
C TYR A 194 6.52 -8.50 -2.35
N ASN A 195 7.39 -7.51 -2.18
CA ASN A 195 7.82 -6.66 -3.29
C ASN A 195 6.66 -6.05 -4.10
N ILE A 196 5.58 -5.62 -3.43
CA ILE A 196 4.39 -5.09 -4.10
C ILE A 196 4.64 -3.63 -4.48
N PRO A 197 4.63 -3.27 -5.78
CA PRO A 197 5.04 -1.94 -6.21
C PRO A 197 4.03 -0.84 -5.88
N ASN A 198 2.73 -1.15 -5.88
CA ASN A 198 1.69 -0.12 -5.69
C ASN A 198 1.29 0.13 -4.24
N LEU A 199 2.01 -0.48 -3.29
CA LEU A 199 1.82 -0.25 -1.87
C LEU A 199 2.94 0.62 -1.33
N PRO A 200 2.63 1.51 -0.37
CA PRO A 200 3.59 2.46 0.12
C PRO A 200 4.56 1.86 1.13
N VAL A 201 5.70 2.51 1.30
CA VAL A 201 6.75 2.08 2.24
C VAL A 201 6.98 3.10 3.35
N LEU A 202 6.96 2.60 4.59
CA LEU A 202 7.29 3.29 5.83
C LEU A 202 8.74 2.97 6.23
N TYR A 203 9.57 4.01 6.42
CA TYR A 203 10.94 3.82 6.88
C TYR A 203 11.05 3.79 8.41
N LYS A 204 10.42 4.74 9.09
CA LYS A 204 10.48 4.85 10.55
C LYS A 204 9.35 5.73 11.09
N SER A 205 8.91 5.46 12.31
CA SER A 205 8.10 6.38 13.11
C SER A 205 8.89 6.77 14.36
N ILE A 206 8.87 8.06 14.69
CA ILE A 206 9.60 8.67 15.80
C ILE A 206 8.59 9.51 16.58
N ASN A 207 8.71 9.50 17.90
CA ASN A 207 7.91 10.38 18.76
C ASN A 207 8.78 11.52 19.28
N CYS A 208 8.15 12.61 19.64
CA CYS A 208 8.74 13.67 20.42
C CYS A 208 7.87 13.93 21.64
N ASP A 209 8.45 13.79 22.83
CA ASP A 209 7.77 14.03 24.10
C ASP A 209 7.77 15.50 24.54
N LYS A 210 8.41 16.40 23.79
CA LYS A 210 8.55 17.82 24.12
C LYS A 210 8.01 18.72 23.01
N ILE A 211 6.88 19.38 23.27
CA ILE A 211 6.32 20.38 22.34
C ILE A 211 6.85 21.78 22.69
N ILE A 212 7.57 22.40 21.75
CA ILE A 212 7.98 23.81 21.79
C ILE A 212 6.97 24.61 20.95
N ARG A 213 6.22 25.52 21.59
CA ARG A 213 5.14 26.30 20.95
C ARG A 213 5.58 27.72 20.63
N GLU A 214 6.56 27.85 19.75
CA GLU A 214 7.09 29.14 19.30
C GLU A 214 6.79 29.35 17.82
N PRO A 215 6.56 30.60 17.37
CA PRO A 215 6.28 30.89 15.96
C PRO A 215 7.34 30.40 14.96
N ALA A 216 8.57 30.14 15.43
CA ALA A 216 9.65 29.59 14.62
C ALA A 216 9.44 28.10 14.23
N TYR A 217 8.59 27.37 14.95
CA TYR A 217 8.28 25.95 14.71
C TYR A 217 7.16 25.78 13.66
N PRO A 218 6.92 24.54 13.15
CA PRO A 218 5.83 24.31 12.21
C PRO A 218 4.47 24.77 12.77
N GLU A 219 3.62 25.34 11.90
CA GLU A 219 2.31 25.86 12.29
C GLU A 219 1.43 24.86 13.04
N VAL A 220 1.47 23.59 12.61
CA VAL A 220 0.76 22.52 13.30
C VAL A 220 1.21 22.39 14.76
N ILE A 221 2.48 22.66 15.07
CA ILE A 221 3.06 22.57 16.42
C ILE A 221 2.74 23.83 17.22
N TYR A 222 3.08 25.02 16.73
CA TYR A 222 2.98 26.23 17.56
C TYR A 222 1.53 26.70 17.79
N LYS A 223 0.62 26.50 16.82
CA LYS A 223 -0.82 26.78 17.00
C LYS A 223 -1.57 25.62 17.67
N SER A 224 -0.86 24.58 18.11
CA SER A 224 -1.51 23.40 18.67
C SER A 224 -2.20 23.66 19.99
N ASN A 225 -3.30 22.94 20.22
CA ASN A 225 -3.97 22.92 21.50
C ASN A 225 -3.02 22.40 22.61
N ARG A 226 -3.02 23.06 23.78
CA ARG A 226 -2.18 22.72 24.95
C ARG A 226 -2.41 21.31 25.51
N LYS A 227 -3.53 20.66 25.14
CA LYS A 227 -3.83 19.26 25.47
C LYS A 227 -2.86 18.28 24.82
N PHE A 228 -2.32 18.61 23.64
CA PHE A 228 -1.29 17.78 23.03
C PHE A 228 0.01 17.93 23.82
N LYS A 229 0.59 16.80 24.22
CA LYS A 229 1.86 16.75 24.94
C LYS A 229 2.99 16.16 24.10
N LYS A 230 2.65 15.41 23.06
CA LYS A 230 3.57 14.69 22.18
C LYS A 230 3.16 14.88 20.73
N TYR A 231 4.13 14.79 19.82
CA TYR A 231 3.87 14.65 18.39
C TYR A 231 4.74 13.53 17.82
N SER A 232 4.39 13.08 16.61
CA SER A 232 5.10 12.03 15.90
C SER A 232 5.63 12.54 14.57
N MET A 233 6.74 11.97 14.14
CA MET A 233 7.41 12.20 12.88
C MET A 233 7.52 10.87 12.15
N ILE A 234 6.84 10.77 11.01
CA ILE A 234 6.73 9.54 10.24
C ILE A 234 7.50 9.71 8.94
N LEU A 235 8.47 8.84 8.72
CA LEU A 235 9.39 8.87 7.58
C LEU A 235 8.85 7.95 6.49
N TYR A 236 8.47 8.52 5.35
CA TYR A 236 7.89 7.81 4.21
C TYR A 236 8.71 7.97 2.93
N GLU A 237 8.44 7.13 1.93
CA GLU A 237 8.96 7.33 0.58
C GLU A 237 8.51 8.68 -0.02
N LEU A 238 9.40 9.31 -0.79
CA LEU A 238 9.12 10.56 -1.48
C LEU A 238 8.46 10.29 -2.84
N ALA A 239 7.22 10.74 -3.01
CA ALA A 239 6.52 10.75 -4.29
C ALA A 239 6.89 11.96 -5.16
N SER A 240 6.70 11.81 -6.47
CA SER A 240 6.85 12.88 -7.47
C SER A 240 5.64 13.82 -7.53
N GLY A 241 4.43 13.30 -7.28
CA GLY A 241 3.19 14.06 -7.26
C GLY A 241 1.99 13.16 -6.94
N ASP A 242 0.78 13.70 -7.06
CA ASP A 242 -0.49 12.99 -6.89
C ASP A 242 -1.22 12.79 -8.23
N LEU A 243 -2.27 11.98 -8.23
CA LEU A 243 -3.05 11.70 -9.43
C LEU A 243 -3.73 12.96 -9.97
N LYS A 244 -4.19 13.86 -9.09
CA LYS A 244 -4.81 15.13 -9.53
C LYS A 244 -3.86 15.93 -10.40
N SER A 245 -2.67 16.23 -9.87
CA SER A 245 -1.65 17.03 -10.54
C SER A 245 -1.14 16.37 -11.81
N TYR A 246 -1.12 15.03 -11.85
CA TYR A 246 -0.80 14.29 -13.07
C TYR A 246 -1.91 14.40 -14.12
N LEU A 247 -3.16 14.19 -13.73
CA LEU A 247 -4.31 14.22 -14.65
C LEU A 247 -4.58 15.62 -15.23
N THR A 248 -4.07 16.67 -14.59
CA THR A 248 -4.11 18.04 -15.10
C THR A 248 -2.93 18.42 -16.00
N MET A 249 -2.01 17.49 -16.29
CA MET A 249 -0.96 17.73 -17.28
C MET A 249 -1.54 17.68 -18.70
N ASP A 250 -0.99 18.48 -19.60
CA ASP A 250 -1.39 18.45 -21.01
C ASP A 250 -1.05 17.10 -21.65
N ASN A 251 -1.96 16.60 -22.50
CA ASN A 251 -1.74 15.47 -23.42
C ASN A 251 -1.44 14.10 -22.76
N ILE A 252 -2.32 13.63 -21.87
CA ILE A 252 -2.28 12.25 -21.37
C ILE A 252 -2.88 11.29 -22.40
N THR A 253 -2.03 10.45 -22.97
CA THR A 253 -2.41 9.41 -23.93
C THR A 253 -3.38 8.38 -23.34
N GLU A 254 -4.17 7.72 -24.17
CA GLU A 254 -5.04 6.61 -23.76
C GLU A 254 -4.29 5.50 -23.02
N GLN A 255 -3.09 5.09 -23.48
CA GLN A 255 -2.28 4.06 -22.82
C GLN A 255 -1.95 4.42 -21.36
N LYS A 256 -1.55 5.68 -21.11
CA LYS A 256 -1.31 6.19 -19.76
C LYS A 256 -2.56 6.13 -18.88
N TRP A 257 -3.71 6.53 -19.40
CA TRP A 257 -4.98 6.44 -18.66
C TRP A 257 -5.32 5.00 -18.26
N LYS A 258 -5.20 4.06 -19.20
CA LYS A 258 -5.44 2.63 -18.92
C LYS A 258 -4.50 2.11 -17.84
N ASN A 259 -3.21 2.43 -17.96
CA ASN A 259 -2.19 2.02 -17.00
C ASN A 259 -2.42 2.60 -15.59
N ILE A 260 -2.89 3.84 -15.49
CA ILE A 260 -3.31 4.45 -14.21
C ILE A 260 -4.44 3.63 -13.58
N TYR A 261 -5.51 3.36 -14.34
CA TYR A 261 -6.65 2.57 -13.85
C TYR A 261 -6.21 1.19 -13.36
N GLU A 262 -5.37 0.50 -14.13
CA GLU A 262 -4.87 -0.83 -13.76
C GLU A 262 -4.07 -0.81 -12.46
N GLN A 263 -3.09 0.08 -12.33
CA GLN A 263 -2.27 0.15 -11.12
C GLN A 263 -3.08 0.54 -9.88
N ILE A 264 -4.01 1.48 -10.03
CA ILE A 264 -4.91 1.92 -8.95
C ILE A 264 -5.83 0.77 -8.53
N PHE A 265 -6.53 0.13 -9.48
CA PHE A 265 -7.45 -0.95 -9.16
C PHE A 265 -6.72 -2.15 -8.56
N MET A 266 -5.51 -2.44 -9.05
CA MET A 266 -4.64 -3.46 -8.47
C MET A 266 -4.26 -3.12 -7.02
N SER A 267 -3.93 -1.86 -6.72
CA SER A 267 -3.61 -1.45 -5.34
C SER A 267 -4.80 -1.62 -4.39
N ILE A 268 -6.02 -1.27 -4.83
CA ILE A 268 -7.26 -1.42 -4.06
C ILE A 268 -7.56 -2.91 -3.82
N LEU A 269 -7.49 -3.73 -4.87
CA LEU A 269 -7.68 -5.19 -4.77
C LEU A 269 -6.72 -5.81 -3.76
N ILE A 270 -5.46 -5.38 -3.76
CA ILE A 270 -4.47 -5.90 -2.81
C ILE A 270 -4.86 -5.49 -1.38
N LEU A 271 -5.25 -4.25 -1.12
CA LEU A 271 -5.72 -3.84 0.21
C LEU A 271 -6.92 -4.66 0.68
N HIS A 272 -7.91 -4.85 -0.19
CA HIS A 272 -9.11 -5.59 0.15
C HIS A 272 -8.82 -7.09 0.33
N SER A 273 -7.86 -7.64 -0.41
CA SER A 273 -7.32 -8.99 -0.18
C SER A 273 -6.64 -9.13 1.17
N MET A 274 -6.13 -8.02 1.75
CA MET A 274 -5.64 -7.96 3.13
C MET A 274 -6.77 -7.69 4.15
N ASN A 275 -8.03 -7.74 3.70
CA ASN A 275 -9.23 -7.42 4.48
C ASN A 275 -9.20 -5.98 5.03
N ILE A 276 -8.71 -5.03 4.24
CA ILE A 276 -8.66 -3.60 4.55
C ILE A 276 -9.50 -2.87 3.50
N ILE A 277 -10.43 -2.02 3.91
CA ILE A 277 -11.07 -1.05 3.03
C ILE A 277 -10.50 0.33 3.35
N HIS A 278 -10.20 1.12 2.32
CA HIS A 278 -9.56 2.42 2.45
C HIS A 278 -10.55 3.52 2.83
N ASN A 279 -11.76 3.50 2.24
CA ASN A 279 -12.87 4.47 2.40
C ASN A 279 -12.61 5.90 1.92
N ASP A 280 -11.46 6.19 1.32
CA ASP A 280 -11.08 7.57 0.99
C ASP A 280 -10.23 7.63 -0.29
N THR A 281 -10.62 6.82 -1.26
CA THR A 281 -9.91 6.61 -2.52
C THR A 281 -10.23 7.73 -3.51
N HIS A 282 -9.69 8.91 -3.26
CA HIS A 282 -9.75 10.05 -4.17
C HIS A 282 -8.40 10.29 -4.85
N TYR A 283 -8.37 11.11 -5.91
CA TYR A 283 -7.15 11.41 -6.69
C TYR A 283 -5.97 11.98 -5.87
N GLY A 284 -6.19 12.41 -4.62
CA GLY A 284 -5.16 12.98 -3.76
C GLY A 284 -4.42 11.92 -2.96
N ASN A 285 -5.05 10.75 -2.85
CA ASN A 285 -4.58 9.58 -2.11
C ASN A 285 -3.98 8.52 -3.05
N PHE A 286 -3.74 8.88 -4.31
CA PHE A 286 -2.95 8.10 -5.24
C PHE A 286 -1.75 8.94 -5.66
N LEU A 287 -0.57 8.55 -5.19
CA LEU A 287 0.69 9.23 -5.47
C LEU A 287 1.43 8.51 -6.60
N TYR A 288 2.23 9.23 -7.38
CA TYR A 288 3.11 8.61 -8.36
C TYR A 288 4.58 8.89 -8.10
N THR A 289 5.42 7.94 -8.50
CA THR A 289 6.86 8.12 -8.62
C THR A 289 7.30 7.87 -10.05
N LYS A 290 8.17 8.73 -10.58
CA LYS A 290 8.83 8.50 -11.87
C LYS A 290 9.86 7.39 -11.73
N ILE A 291 9.78 6.39 -12.60
CA ILE A 291 10.71 5.26 -12.63
C ILE A 291 11.23 5.07 -14.06
N LYS A 292 12.32 4.32 -14.21
CA LYS A 292 12.82 3.96 -15.54
C LYS A 292 11.76 3.11 -16.26
N PRO A 293 11.28 3.50 -17.46
CA PRO A 293 10.32 2.70 -18.21
C PRO A 293 10.93 1.37 -18.68
N GLY A 294 10.06 0.41 -18.97
CA GLY A 294 10.42 -0.93 -19.44
C GLY A 294 10.15 -2.04 -18.42
N GLY A 295 9.91 -3.24 -18.94
CA GLY A 295 9.44 -4.38 -18.14
C GLY A 295 7.98 -4.23 -17.72
N CYS A 296 7.60 -4.96 -16.67
CA CYS A 296 6.25 -4.95 -16.13
C CYS A 296 6.25 -5.11 -14.61
N PHE A 297 5.16 -4.65 -14.00
CA PHE A 297 4.78 -5.06 -12.66
C PHE A 297 4.03 -6.39 -12.76
N HIS A 298 4.52 -7.40 -12.04
CA HIS A 298 3.98 -8.74 -12.03
C HIS A 298 3.31 -9.03 -10.69
N TYR A 299 2.08 -9.53 -10.73
CA TYR A 299 1.29 -9.94 -9.57
C TYR A 299 0.82 -11.37 -9.78
N LYS A 300 0.85 -12.16 -8.71
CA LYS A 300 0.26 -13.49 -8.69
C LYS A 300 -0.88 -13.52 -7.70
N ILE A 301 -2.11 -13.65 -8.17
CA ILE A 301 -3.32 -13.57 -7.35
C ILE A 301 -4.12 -14.84 -7.57
N ASN A 302 -4.33 -15.62 -6.51
CA ASN A 302 -5.08 -16.88 -6.56
C ASN A 302 -4.59 -17.88 -7.63
N GLY A 303 -3.28 -17.87 -7.90
CA GLY A 303 -2.65 -18.74 -8.90
C GLY A 303 -2.52 -18.11 -10.28
N ASP A 304 -3.31 -17.09 -10.59
CA ASP A 304 -3.31 -16.38 -11.87
C ASP A 304 -2.24 -15.28 -11.88
N ASP A 305 -1.56 -15.11 -13.02
CA ASP A 305 -0.54 -14.10 -13.23
C ASP A 305 -1.11 -12.87 -13.94
N TYR A 306 -0.79 -11.69 -13.40
CA TYR A 306 -1.23 -10.39 -13.90
C TYR A 306 0.00 -9.53 -14.18
N TYR A 307 0.02 -8.88 -15.34
CA TYR A 307 1.12 -8.04 -15.77
C TYR A 307 0.59 -6.66 -16.13
N ILE A 308 1.21 -5.63 -15.56
CA ILE A 308 0.94 -4.23 -15.89
C ILE A 308 2.24 -3.65 -16.46
N GLU A 309 2.18 -3.11 -17.67
CA GLU A 309 3.36 -2.52 -18.32
C GLU A 309 3.94 -1.38 -17.47
N ASN A 310 5.26 -1.34 -17.32
CA ASN A 310 5.93 -0.20 -16.70
C ASN A 310 6.21 0.87 -17.76
N ILE A 311 5.30 1.84 -17.86
CA ILE A 311 5.43 2.99 -18.77
C ILE A 311 6.20 4.18 -18.15
N GLY A 312 6.99 3.94 -17.10
CA GLY A 312 7.81 4.95 -16.42
C GLY A 312 7.14 5.64 -15.22
N TYR A 313 5.97 5.15 -14.81
CA TYR A 313 5.23 5.66 -13.66
C TYR A 313 4.78 4.52 -12.77
N ARG A 314 5.00 4.68 -11.46
CA ARG A 314 4.46 3.79 -10.43
C ARG A 314 3.45 4.54 -9.59
N TRP A 315 2.22 4.03 -9.53
CA TRP A 315 1.13 4.57 -8.71
C TRP A 315 1.05 3.86 -7.37
N ILE A 316 0.83 4.61 -6.30
CA ILE A 316 0.90 4.13 -4.92
C ILE A 316 -0.33 4.67 -4.18
N ILE A 317 -1.06 3.78 -3.53
CA ILE A 317 -2.18 4.17 -2.65
C ILE A 317 -1.67 4.77 -1.35
N TRP A 318 -2.35 5.78 -0.82
CA TRP A 318 -1.87 6.62 0.28
C TRP A 318 -2.99 7.10 1.21
N ASP A 319 -2.63 7.53 2.42
CA ASP A 319 -3.52 8.09 3.44
C ASP A 319 -4.56 7.11 4.01
N PHE A 320 -4.11 6.29 4.97
CA PHE A 320 -4.95 5.29 5.63
C PHE A 320 -5.67 5.80 6.89
N GLY A 321 -5.80 7.13 7.07
CA GLY A 321 -6.47 7.70 8.25
C GLY A 321 -7.93 7.25 8.41
N ASN A 322 -8.60 6.94 7.30
CA ASN A 322 -9.99 6.48 7.23
C ASN A 322 -10.15 4.97 6.99
N ALA A 323 -9.03 4.24 6.92
CA ALA A 323 -9.04 2.81 6.65
C ALA A 323 -9.67 2.02 7.80
N ARG A 324 -10.29 0.88 7.47
CA ARG A 324 -10.92 -0.02 8.45
C ARG A 324 -10.85 -1.48 7.97
N PRO A 325 -11.01 -2.47 8.86
CA PRO A 325 -11.15 -3.85 8.44
C PRO A 325 -12.41 -4.04 7.61
N LEU A 326 -12.29 -4.78 6.51
CA LEU A 326 -13.39 -5.17 5.65
C LEU A 326 -14.34 -6.18 6.35
N SER A 327 -13.87 -6.89 7.38
CA SER A 327 -14.59 -7.95 8.08
C SER A 327 -15.78 -7.53 8.96
N LYS A 328 -16.01 -6.22 9.15
CA LYS A 328 -17.16 -5.70 9.91
C LYS A 328 -18.31 -5.25 9.03
N LEU A 329 -18.21 -5.46 7.72
CA LEU A 329 -18.90 -4.64 6.75
C LEU A 329 -19.54 -5.52 5.69
N VAL A 330 -20.86 -5.57 5.78
CA VAL A 330 -21.85 -5.97 4.77
C VAL A 330 -21.24 -6.28 3.39
N ASN A 331 -21.53 -7.48 2.87
CA ASN A 331 -21.20 -7.89 1.50
C ASN A 331 -21.45 -6.74 0.51
N GLY A 332 -20.39 -6.27 -0.17
CA GLY A 332 -20.47 -5.20 -1.17
C GLY A 332 -19.81 -3.88 -0.77
N LEU A 333 -19.41 -3.66 0.49
CA LEU A 333 -18.77 -2.40 0.88
C LEU A 333 -17.41 -2.14 0.21
N PHE A 334 -16.72 -3.18 -0.24
CA PHE A 334 -15.49 -3.08 -1.03
C PHE A 334 -15.68 -2.25 -2.32
N ILE A 335 -16.88 -2.24 -2.91
CA ILE A 335 -17.20 -1.49 -4.13
C ILE A 335 -17.02 0.01 -3.94
N ASN A 336 -17.20 0.51 -2.71
CA ASN A 336 -17.11 1.93 -2.40
C ASN A 336 -15.75 2.52 -2.81
N ASP A 337 -14.64 1.79 -2.61
CA ASP A 337 -13.32 2.32 -2.98
C ASP A 337 -13.16 2.47 -4.50
N TYR A 338 -13.65 1.51 -5.29
CA TYR A 338 -13.59 1.58 -6.75
C TYR A 338 -14.54 2.65 -7.30
N MET A 339 -15.72 2.80 -6.68
CA MET A 339 -16.69 3.82 -7.04
C MET A 339 -16.15 5.23 -6.76
N LEU A 340 -15.63 5.47 -5.56
CA LEU A 340 -15.05 6.76 -5.19
C LEU A 340 -13.97 7.16 -6.19
N ILE A 341 -12.96 6.33 -6.44
CA ILE A 341 -11.89 6.74 -7.35
C ILE A 341 -12.39 6.95 -8.79
N ASN A 342 -13.35 6.16 -9.25
CA ASN A 342 -13.95 6.37 -10.56
C ASN A 342 -14.67 7.72 -10.65
N LEU A 343 -15.35 8.17 -9.60
CA LEU A 343 -15.95 9.52 -9.53
C LEU A 343 -14.87 10.60 -9.63
N PHE A 344 -13.79 10.48 -8.84
CA PHE A 344 -12.68 11.43 -8.82
C PHE A 344 -11.91 11.52 -10.15
N MET A 345 -11.97 10.49 -11.00
CA MET A 345 -11.32 10.47 -12.31
C MET A 345 -12.22 10.92 -13.47
N ARG A 346 -13.44 11.38 -13.20
CA ARG A 346 -14.40 11.81 -14.23
C ARG A 346 -14.58 13.31 -14.29
N LYS A 347 -15.05 13.80 -15.43
CA LYS A 347 -15.64 15.14 -15.54
C LYS A 347 -16.96 15.21 -14.80
N ARG A 348 -17.28 16.39 -14.31
CA ARG A 348 -18.56 16.67 -13.66
C ARG A 348 -19.72 16.40 -14.61
N ASN A 349 -20.70 15.62 -14.17
CA ASN A 349 -21.93 15.35 -14.91
C ASN A 349 -23.15 15.79 -14.05
N LEU A 350 -23.71 16.96 -14.37
CA LEU A 350 -24.83 17.54 -13.62
C LEU A 350 -26.10 16.69 -13.64
N THR A 351 -26.30 15.91 -14.70
CA THR A 351 -27.45 15.01 -14.81
C THR A 351 -27.32 13.85 -13.83
N MET A 352 -26.11 13.30 -13.71
CA MET A 352 -25.83 12.24 -12.73
C MET A 352 -25.96 12.72 -11.28
N GLU A 353 -25.54 13.96 -10.99
CA GLU A 353 -25.69 14.53 -9.64
C GLU A 353 -27.14 14.66 -9.17
N LYS A 354 -28.11 14.67 -10.09
CA LYS A 354 -29.54 14.72 -9.76
C LYS A 354 -30.11 13.35 -9.37
N LEU A 355 -29.41 12.26 -9.68
CA LEU A 355 -29.84 10.90 -9.38
C LEU A 355 -29.89 10.68 -7.85
N PRO A 356 -30.95 10.05 -7.30
CA PRO A 356 -31.06 9.74 -5.86
C PRO A 356 -29.83 9.01 -5.29
N GLU A 357 -29.26 8.12 -6.10
CA GLU A 357 -28.04 7.35 -5.86
C GLU A 357 -26.84 8.24 -5.51
N PHE A 358 -26.78 9.44 -6.08
CA PHE A 358 -25.70 10.41 -5.89
C PHE A 358 -25.88 11.25 -4.62
N LYS A 359 -27.13 11.48 -4.19
CA LYS A 359 -27.44 12.30 -2.99
C LYS A 359 -27.05 11.61 -1.68
N ASN A 360 -27.02 10.28 -1.66
CA ASN A 360 -26.69 9.48 -0.48
C ASN A 360 -25.19 9.43 -0.17
N HIS A 361 -24.33 9.70 -1.15
CA HIS A 361 -22.92 9.91 -0.90
C HIS A 361 -22.73 11.36 -0.46
N ASN A 362 -22.64 11.58 0.85
CA ASN A 362 -22.29 12.84 1.54
C ASN A 362 -20.89 13.42 1.14
N LEU A 363 -20.48 13.29 -0.12
CA LEU A 363 -19.36 14.00 -0.75
C LEU A 363 -19.64 15.51 -0.89
N TYR A 364 -20.85 15.95 -0.52
CA TYR A 364 -21.39 17.28 -0.75
C TYR A 364 -21.74 17.98 0.56
N GLY A 365 -20.71 18.42 1.28
CA GLY A 365 -20.88 19.43 2.34
C GLY A 365 -20.75 20.85 1.76
N ASN A 366 -21.79 21.68 1.93
CA ASN A 366 -21.77 23.15 1.74
C ASN A 366 -21.28 23.67 0.37
N GLY A 367 -21.84 23.17 -0.74
CA GLY A 367 -21.72 23.82 -2.05
C GLY A 367 -20.32 23.79 -2.70
N ARG A 368 -19.34 23.09 -2.10
CA ARG A 368 -18.03 22.83 -2.71
C ARG A 368 -18.02 21.41 -3.25
N TYR A 369 -18.11 21.27 -4.56
CA TYR A 369 -18.12 19.98 -5.25
C TYR A 369 -16.72 19.35 -5.21
N ALA A 370 -16.42 18.63 -4.13
CA ALA A 370 -15.18 17.88 -4.01
C ALA A 370 -15.29 16.60 -4.83
N GLY A 371 -14.57 16.53 -5.94
CA GLY A 371 -14.21 15.24 -6.53
C GLY A 371 -14.55 14.98 -7.97
N TYR A 372 -14.56 16.01 -8.81
CA TYR A 372 -14.45 15.82 -10.26
C TYR A 372 -13.14 16.39 -10.77
N LEU A 373 -12.71 15.92 -11.94
CA LEU A 373 -11.68 16.57 -12.72
C LEU A 373 -12.18 17.92 -13.25
N ASN A 374 -11.24 18.83 -13.46
CA ASN A 374 -11.53 20.08 -14.14
C ASN A 374 -12.08 19.79 -15.55
N LYS A 375 -13.04 20.60 -16.01
CA LYS A 375 -13.64 20.50 -17.35
C LYS A 375 -12.60 20.54 -18.48
N ASP A 376 -11.47 21.21 -18.21
CA ASP A 376 -10.38 21.42 -19.16
C ASP A 376 -9.50 20.16 -19.35
N VAL A 377 -9.60 19.16 -18.47
CA VAL A 377 -8.87 17.90 -18.63
C VAL A 377 -9.38 17.15 -19.86
N ILE A 378 -8.49 16.78 -20.77
CA ILE A 378 -8.86 15.99 -21.95
C ILE A 378 -8.87 14.50 -21.58
N ILE A 379 -10.04 13.87 -21.67
CA ILE A 379 -10.22 12.43 -21.43
C ILE A 379 -10.45 11.77 -22.80
N PRO A 380 -9.66 10.75 -23.19
CA PRO A 380 -9.92 10.03 -24.43
C PRO A 380 -11.31 9.38 -24.43
N LYS A 381 -12.02 9.41 -25.56
CA LYS A 381 -13.39 8.86 -25.68
C LYS A 381 -13.52 7.40 -25.23
N SER A 382 -12.49 6.60 -25.45
CA SER A 382 -12.37 5.22 -24.99
C SER A 382 -12.36 5.10 -23.46
N ILE A 383 -11.70 6.04 -22.78
CA ILE A 383 -11.64 6.14 -21.32
C ILE A 383 -12.96 6.67 -20.77
N GLU A 384 -13.61 7.64 -21.42
CA GLU A 384 -14.97 8.07 -21.04
C GLU A 384 -15.95 6.90 -21.13
N LYS A 385 -15.89 6.10 -22.21
CA LYS A 385 -16.69 4.86 -22.34
C LYS A 385 -16.38 3.85 -21.23
N LEU A 386 -15.11 3.69 -20.84
CA LEU A 386 -14.74 2.86 -19.69
C LEU A 386 -15.38 3.38 -18.40
N GLN A 387 -15.27 4.68 -18.13
CA GLN A 387 -15.82 5.34 -16.95
C GLN A 387 -17.33 5.19 -16.85
N GLU A 388 -18.04 5.31 -17.98
CA GLU A 388 -19.47 5.04 -18.05
C GLU A 388 -19.80 3.56 -17.82
N LYS A 389 -19.03 2.63 -18.40
CA LYS A 389 -19.21 1.19 -18.13
C LYS A 389 -19.01 0.88 -16.65
N LEU A 390 -17.91 1.37 -16.07
CA LEU A 390 -17.61 1.25 -14.65
C LEU A 390 -18.74 1.86 -13.82
N TRP A 391 -19.25 3.04 -14.20
CA TRP A 391 -20.37 3.67 -13.49
C TRP A 391 -21.66 2.87 -13.57
N LYS A 392 -22.05 2.37 -14.74
CA LYS A 392 -23.23 1.50 -14.86
C LYS A 392 -23.10 0.25 -13.98
N HIS A 393 -21.87 -0.23 -13.78
CA HIS A 393 -21.60 -1.39 -12.94
C HIS A 393 -21.37 -1.08 -11.46
N LEU A 394 -20.91 0.12 -11.11
CA LEU A 394 -20.52 0.54 -9.76
C LEU A 394 -21.54 1.47 -9.11
N GLY A 395 -22.03 2.44 -9.87
CA GLY A 395 -22.82 3.60 -9.44
C GLY A 395 -24.33 3.41 -9.47
N GLU A 396 -24.85 2.47 -10.27
CA GLU A 396 -26.26 2.04 -10.17
C GLU A 396 -26.51 1.14 -8.94
N LEU A 397 -25.46 0.73 -8.21
CA LEU A 397 -25.52 -0.23 -7.10
C LEU A 397 -25.85 0.36 -5.71
N THR A 398 -26.24 1.64 -5.61
CA THR A 398 -26.17 2.37 -4.32
C THR A 398 -27.50 2.55 -3.56
N ASN A 399 -28.60 1.97 -4.04
CA ASN A 399 -29.79 1.79 -3.21
C ASN A 399 -29.69 0.48 -2.41
N ASN A 400 -30.27 0.43 -1.20
CA ASN A 400 -30.39 -0.75 -0.32
C ASN A 400 -30.79 -2.05 -1.05
N TYR A 401 -31.35 -1.92 -2.25
CA TYR A 401 -31.73 -2.96 -3.19
C TYR A 401 -30.56 -3.83 -3.75
N TYR A 402 -29.31 -3.35 -3.84
CA TYR A 402 -28.25 -4.07 -4.57
C TYR A 402 -27.05 -4.57 -3.75
N ILE A 403 -26.88 -4.10 -2.51
CA ILE A 403 -26.23 -4.93 -1.47
C ILE A 403 -26.91 -6.30 -1.47
N SER A 404 -28.24 -6.33 -1.61
CA SER A 404 -29.00 -7.57 -1.76
C SER A 404 -28.60 -8.38 -3.01
N ILE A 405 -28.24 -7.78 -4.15
CA ILE A 405 -27.82 -8.53 -5.35
C ILE A 405 -26.41 -9.09 -5.23
N ILE A 406 -25.46 -8.34 -4.66
CA ILE A 406 -24.12 -8.85 -4.34
C ILE A 406 -24.24 -9.99 -3.31
N HIS A 407 -25.11 -9.82 -2.32
CA HIS A 407 -25.43 -10.80 -1.29
C HIS A 407 -26.16 -12.03 -1.86
N ASN A 408 -27.12 -11.86 -2.77
CA ASN A 408 -27.90 -12.92 -3.43
C ASN A 408 -27.07 -13.68 -4.46
N LYS A 409 -26.14 -13.01 -5.16
CA LYS A 409 -25.23 -13.65 -6.14
C LYS A 409 -23.96 -14.24 -5.50
N LYS A 410 -23.76 -14.11 -4.18
CA LYS A 410 -22.53 -14.54 -3.48
C LYS A 410 -21.26 -14.05 -4.20
N LEU A 411 -21.29 -12.82 -4.72
CA LEU A 411 -20.21 -12.26 -5.53
C LEU A 411 -19.12 -11.75 -4.59
N THR A 412 -18.09 -12.57 -4.37
CA THR A 412 -16.86 -12.16 -3.66
C THR A 412 -16.14 -11.07 -4.47
N GLU A 413 -15.36 -10.22 -3.82
CA GLU A 413 -14.53 -9.22 -4.51
C GLU A 413 -13.67 -9.83 -5.62
N TYR A 414 -13.02 -10.98 -5.39
CA TYR A 414 -12.21 -11.63 -6.42
C TYR A 414 -13.02 -11.99 -7.68
N LYS A 415 -14.23 -12.55 -7.50
CA LYS A 415 -15.15 -12.81 -8.62
C LYS A 415 -15.55 -11.53 -9.34
N TRP A 416 -15.71 -10.43 -8.60
CA TRP A 416 -15.99 -9.13 -9.18
C TRP A 416 -14.80 -8.55 -9.96
N PHE A 417 -13.58 -8.70 -9.44
CA PHE A 417 -12.37 -8.31 -10.16
C PHE A 417 -12.18 -9.15 -11.44
N LYS A 418 -12.39 -10.47 -11.36
CA LYS A 418 -12.45 -11.35 -12.54
C LYS A 418 -13.51 -10.90 -13.53
N TYR A 419 -14.69 -10.51 -13.06
CA TYR A 419 -15.73 -9.96 -13.91
C TYR A 419 -15.27 -8.68 -14.65
N LEU A 420 -14.61 -7.73 -13.95
CA LEU A 420 -14.08 -6.52 -14.59
C LEU A 420 -13.08 -6.86 -15.69
N ILE A 421 -12.18 -7.80 -15.40
CA ILE A 421 -11.26 -8.35 -16.37
C ILE A 421 -12.06 -8.90 -17.54
N GLU A 422 -12.94 -9.89 -17.29
CA GLU A 422 -13.81 -10.63 -18.22
C GLU A 422 -14.68 -9.77 -19.15
N ASN A 423 -14.93 -8.52 -18.77
CA ASN A 423 -15.71 -7.57 -19.55
C ASN A 423 -14.85 -6.42 -20.15
N ASN A 424 -13.54 -6.61 -20.21
CA ASN A 424 -12.56 -5.66 -20.77
C ASN A 424 -12.63 -4.28 -20.10
N MET A 425 -12.91 -4.27 -18.80
CA MET A 425 -12.85 -3.06 -17.96
C MET A 425 -11.48 -2.91 -17.28
N LEU A 426 -10.70 -3.99 -17.21
CA LEU A 426 -9.27 -4.00 -16.91
C LEU A 426 -8.54 -4.62 -18.10
N TYR A 427 -7.48 -3.95 -18.56
CA TYR A 427 -6.83 -4.25 -19.84
C TYR A 427 -5.74 -5.32 -19.72
N SER A 428 -5.28 -5.58 -18.49
CA SER A 428 -4.31 -6.60 -18.14
C SER A 428 -4.93 -8.00 -18.26
N ARG A 429 -5.01 -8.50 -19.49
CA ARG A 429 -5.32 -9.89 -19.82
C ARG A 429 -4.24 -10.51 -20.69
N VAL A 430 -3.38 -11.29 -20.04
CA VAL A 430 -2.54 -12.35 -20.65
C VAL A 430 -1.40 -11.84 -21.57
N PRO A 431 -0.49 -12.75 -21.98
CA PRO A 431 0.95 -12.71 -21.74
C PRO A 431 1.70 -11.65 -22.54
N ILE A 432 2.95 -11.38 -22.18
CA ILE A 432 3.86 -10.47 -22.89
C ILE A 432 3.75 -10.68 -24.42
N GLY A 433 3.10 -9.74 -25.08
CA GLY A 433 3.08 -9.56 -26.51
C GLY A 433 2.90 -8.06 -26.75
N SER A 434 3.96 -7.26 -26.64
CA SER A 434 4.73 -6.87 -27.81
C SER A 434 6.02 -6.11 -27.42
N ILE A 435 6.67 -6.51 -26.32
CA ILE A 435 8.00 -5.99 -25.96
C ILE A 435 8.98 -7.16 -25.97
N ILE A 436 9.84 -7.15 -27.00
CA ILE A 436 10.92 -8.10 -27.35
C ILE A 436 10.48 -9.25 -28.29
N SER A 437 10.58 -9.03 -29.60
CA SER A 437 11.60 -9.73 -30.41
C SER A 437 11.68 -9.14 -31.82
N SER A 438 12.60 -8.20 -31.99
CA SER A 438 13.26 -7.98 -33.28
C SER A 438 14.32 -9.08 -33.45
N VAL A 439 13.92 -10.34 -33.58
CA VAL A 439 14.77 -11.42 -34.10
C VAL A 439 13.86 -12.41 -34.81
N LYS A 440 13.86 -12.33 -36.15
CA LYS A 440 13.43 -13.44 -37.00
C LYS A 440 14.31 -14.65 -36.68
N ILE A 441 13.73 -15.77 -36.27
CA ILE A 441 14.27 -17.08 -36.63
C ILE A 441 13.13 -17.89 -37.22
N ASN A 442 13.40 -18.29 -38.45
CA ASN A 442 12.59 -19.05 -39.37
C ASN A 442 12.80 -20.54 -39.12
N ILE A 443 11.78 -21.35 -39.44
CA ILE A 443 11.87 -22.76 -39.90
C ILE A 443 12.29 -23.75 -38.78
N SER A 444 11.74 -24.95 -38.61
CA SER A 444 10.93 -25.91 -39.39
C SER A 444 10.23 -26.83 -38.40
#